data_AF-A0A6A7YX41-F1
#
_entry.id   AF-A0A6A7YX41-F1
#
_cell.length_a   1.000
_cell.length_b   1.000
_cell.length_c   1.000
_cell.angle_alpha   90.00
_cell.angle_beta   90.00
_cell.angle_gamma   90.00
#
_symmetry.space_group_name_H-M   'P 1'
#
loop_
_entity.id
_entity.type
_entity.pdbx_description
1 polymer ?
#
loop_
_entity_poly.entity_id
_entity_poly.type
_entity_poly.pdbx_seq_one_letter_code
_entity_poly.pdbx_strand_id
1 'polypeptide(L)'
;MTQIITDRNPDPTPEAVLTNHDAKMFGSPKDRLDFYRREIQYETSILSHRTDAYLAAQAFLVIAFASCMANINPEWGKFFTLTVPPLLAILGIVISINAWPGIRAAYDIIDHWYFKQSELLSSEPVMGMAYDESPLFCEMESTHKGYKKSLMFSVRSPWIFGCFWMVLGAFSLYIQMT
;
A
#
# COMPACT_ATOMS: atom_id res chain seq x y z
N MET A 1 -17.56 -0.80 -63.77
CA MET A 1 -18.06 -0.72 -62.37
C MET A 1 -17.24 -1.70 -61.55
N THR A 2 -16.26 -1.21 -60.82
CA THR A 2 -15.30 -2.05 -60.07
C THR A 2 -15.71 -2.01 -58.61
N GLN A 3 -16.27 -3.11 -58.08
CA GLN A 3 -16.57 -3.24 -56.67
C GLN A 3 -15.26 -3.47 -55.90
N ILE A 4 -14.92 -2.54 -55.02
CA ILE A 4 -13.86 -2.70 -54.03
C ILE A 4 -14.44 -3.58 -52.92
N ILE A 5 -13.97 -4.83 -52.84
CA ILE A 5 -14.24 -5.73 -51.72
C ILE A 5 -13.41 -5.21 -50.54
N THR A 6 -14.04 -4.47 -49.63
CA THR A 6 -13.46 -4.16 -48.34
C THR A 6 -13.45 -5.44 -47.52
N ASP A 7 -12.29 -6.09 -47.43
CA ASP A 7 -12.05 -7.19 -46.51
C ASP A 7 -12.28 -6.67 -45.09
N ARG A 8 -13.39 -7.10 -44.48
CA ARG A 8 -13.77 -6.73 -43.11
C ARG A 8 -12.90 -7.56 -42.17
N ASN A 9 -11.64 -7.17 -42.04
CA ASN A 9 -10.79 -7.63 -40.95
C ASN A 9 -11.47 -7.19 -39.65
N PRO A 10 -11.87 -8.10 -38.74
CA PRO A 10 -12.35 -7.68 -37.45
C PRO A 10 -11.18 -6.96 -36.76
N ASP A 11 -11.35 -5.67 -36.46
CA ASP A 11 -10.41 -4.96 -35.60
C ASP A 11 -10.18 -5.83 -34.36
N PRO A 12 -8.93 -6.22 -34.05
CA PRO A 12 -8.68 -7.00 -32.86
C PRO A 12 -9.14 -6.17 -31.68
N THR A 13 -10.05 -6.73 -30.89
CA THR A 13 -10.49 -6.14 -29.62
C THR A 13 -9.27 -5.72 -28.81
N PRO A 14 -9.29 -4.58 -28.09
CA PRO A 14 -8.13 -4.05 -27.37
C PRO A 14 -7.48 -5.10 -26.44
N GLU A 15 -8.30 -6.00 -25.89
CA GLU A 15 -7.89 -7.16 -25.10
C GLU A 15 -7.00 -8.11 -25.91
N ALA A 16 -7.38 -8.51 -27.13
CA ALA A 16 -6.60 -9.41 -27.99
C ALA A 16 -5.26 -8.82 -28.44
N VAL A 17 -5.15 -7.49 -28.55
CA VAL A 17 -3.90 -6.79 -28.85
C VAL A 17 -2.96 -6.75 -27.64
N LEU A 18 -3.51 -6.49 -26.45
CA LEU A 18 -2.77 -6.55 -25.17
C LEU A 18 -2.24 -7.96 -24.90
N THR A 19 -3.07 -8.99 -25.10
CA THR A 19 -2.67 -10.39 -24.90
C THR A 19 -1.60 -10.83 -25.90
N ASN A 20 -1.67 -10.39 -27.17
CA ASN A 20 -0.64 -10.68 -28.18
C ASN A 20 0.68 -9.93 -27.93
N HIS A 21 0.63 -8.69 -27.44
CA HIS A 21 1.82 -7.93 -27.08
C HIS A 21 2.52 -8.53 -25.86
N ASP A 22 1.75 -8.90 -24.83
CA ASP A 22 2.26 -9.60 -23.65
C ASP A 22 2.80 -10.99 -24.00
N ALA A 23 2.12 -11.74 -24.89
CA ALA A 23 2.60 -13.03 -25.38
C ALA A 23 3.88 -12.94 -26.24
N LYS A 24 4.16 -11.78 -26.85
CA LYS A 24 5.44 -11.52 -27.55
C LYS A 24 6.57 -11.07 -26.62
N MET A 25 6.25 -10.41 -25.51
CA MET A 25 7.21 -9.99 -24.48
C MET A 25 7.69 -11.16 -23.61
N PHE A 26 6.83 -12.16 -23.38
CA PHE A 26 7.11 -13.28 -22.49
C PHE A 26 7.02 -14.60 -23.25
N GLY A 27 8.12 -15.36 -23.26
CA GLY A 27 8.22 -16.60 -24.04
C GLY A 27 7.26 -17.71 -23.58
N SER A 28 7.07 -17.87 -22.27
CA SER A 28 6.12 -18.83 -21.70
C SER A 28 5.13 -18.16 -20.72
N PRO A 29 3.91 -18.71 -20.54
CA PRO A 29 2.98 -18.24 -19.51
C PRO A 29 3.56 -18.31 -18.09
N LYS A 30 4.54 -19.19 -17.87
CA LYS A 30 5.27 -19.29 -16.59
C LYS A 30 6.11 -18.04 -16.34
N ASP A 31 6.79 -17.55 -17.36
CA ASP A 31 7.63 -16.34 -17.27
C ASP A 31 6.78 -15.10 -16.97
N ARG A 32 5.54 -15.04 -17.49
CA ARG A 32 4.56 -13.98 -17.20
C ARG A 32 4.17 -13.98 -15.73
N LEU A 33 3.85 -15.17 -15.19
CA LEU A 33 3.46 -15.32 -13.79
C LEU A 33 4.62 -14.99 -12.83
N ASP A 34 5.82 -15.47 -13.15
CA ASP A 34 7.03 -15.18 -12.36
C ASP A 34 7.37 -13.69 -12.40
N PHE A 35 7.13 -13.01 -13.53
CA PHE A 35 7.24 -11.56 -13.61
C PHE A 35 6.24 -10.84 -12.71
N TYR A 36 4.94 -11.18 -12.77
CA TYR A 36 3.94 -10.56 -11.89
C TYR A 36 4.22 -10.81 -10.41
N ARG A 37 4.71 -12.00 -10.03
CA ARG A 37 5.09 -12.29 -8.65
C ARG A 37 6.27 -11.44 -8.19
N ARG A 38 7.30 -11.29 -9.02
CA ARG A 38 8.45 -10.40 -8.71
C ARG A 38 7.98 -8.96 -8.51
N GLU A 39 7.08 -8.48 -9.36
CA GLU A 39 6.56 -7.12 -9.27
C GLU A 39 5.72 -6.91 -8.00
N ILE A 40 4.81 -7.85 -7.68
CA ILE A 40 4.03 -7.81 -6.45
C ILE A 40 4.94 -7.80 -5.22
N GLN A 41 5.98 -8.65 -5.19
CA GLN A 41 6.95 -8.69 -4.09
C GLN A 41 7.74 -7.39 -3.98
N TYR A 42 8.18 -6.82 -5.10
CA TYR A 42 8.90 -5.56 -5.16
C TYR A 42 8.06 -4.41 -4.61
N GLU A 43 6.83 -4.25 -5.10
CA GLU A 43 5.91 -3.19 -4.64
C GLU A 43 5.50 -3.39 -3.18
N THR A 44 5.31 -4.64 -2.74
CA THR A 44 5.07 -4.95 -1.32
C THR A 44 6.25 -4.54 -0.44
N SER A 45 7.48 -4.79 -0.88
CA SER A 45 8.69 -4.39 -0.16
C SER A 45 8.80 -2.88 -0.05
N ILE A 46 8.52 -2.14 -1.14
CA ILE A 46 8.47 -0.67 -1.13
C ILE A 46 7.41 -0.17 -0.16
N LEU A 47 6.20 -0.76 -0.19
CA LEU A 47 5.12 -0.38 0.71
C LEU A 47 5.49 -0.64 2.18
N SER A 48 6.12 -1.78 2.49
CA SER A 48 6.61 -2.09 3.83
C SER A 48 7.64 -1.05 4.28
N HIS A 49 8.66 -0.77 3.47
CA HIS A 49 9.69 0.20 3.79
C HIS A 49 9.12 1.61 4.06
N ARG A 50 8.14 2.05 3.24
CA ARG A 50 7.43 3.33 3.48
C ARG A 50 6.64 3.31 4.79
N THR A 51 5.96 2.20 5.09
CA THR A 51 5.20 2.03 6.33
C THR A 51 6.13 2.03 7.54
N ASP A 52 7.27 1.35 7.48
CA ASP A 52 8.25 1.26 8.55
C ASP A 52 8.88 2.64 8.84
N ALA A 53 9.27 3.37 7.79
CA ALA A 53 9.77 4.73 7.92
C ALA A 53 8.73 5.67 8.55
N TYR A 54 7.47 5.54 8.14
CA TYR A 54 6.36 6.28 8.74
C TYR A 54 6.16 5.95 10.23
N LEU A 55 6.12 4.66 10.58
CA LEU A 55 5.97 4.22 11.97
C LEU A 55 7.15 4.67 12.85
N ALA A 56 8.36 4.63 12.33
CA ALA A 56 9.55 5.14 13.01
C ALA A 56 9.43 6.64 13.28
N ALA A 57 9.03 7.43 12.29
CA ALA A 57 8.80 8.87 12.45
C ALA A 57 7.72 9.17 13.50
N GLN A 58 6.62 8.39 13.50
CA GLN A 58 5.56 8.52 14.50
C GLN A 58 6.05 8.18 15.91
N ALA A 59 6.83 7.11 16.06
CA ALA A 59 7.42 6.74 17.35
C ALA A 59 8.36 7.85 17.89
N PHE A 60 9.22 8.42 17.04
CA PHE A 60 10.06 9.56 17.43
C PHE A 60 9.26 10.76 17.91
N LEU A 61 8.17 11.09 17.22
CA LEU A 61 7.30 12.19 17.62
C LEU A 61 6.61 11.92 18.96
N VAL A 62 6.12 10.70 19.20
CA VAL A 62 5.50 10.32 20.48
C VAL A 62 6.49 10.48 21.64
N ILE A 63 7.72 10.02 21.44
CA ILE A 63 8.79 10.17 22.45
C ILE A 63 9.04 11.66 22.72
N ALA A 64 9.22 12.47 21.67
CA ALA A 64 9.44 13.90 21.79
C ALA A 64 8.26 14.61 22.51
N PHE A 65 7.02 14.25 22.17
CA PHE A 65 5.82 14.78 22.82
C PHE A 65 5.80 14.45 24.32
N ALA A 66 6.03 13.19 24.68
CA ALA A 66 6.06 12.76 26.07
C ALA A 66 7.18 13.46 26.85
N SER A 67 8.38 13.60 26.26
CA SER A 67 9.49 14.33 26.86
C SER A 67 9.16 15.81 27.09
N CYS A 68 8.46 16.45 26.15
CA CYS A 68 8.01 17.84 26.31
C CYS A 68 6.97 17.97 27.43
N MET A 69 6.01 17.03 27.51
CA MET A 69 4.97 17.02 28.55
C MET A 69 5.53 16.71 29.94
N ALA A 70 6.61 15.93 30.04
CA ALA A 70 7.30 15.62 31.29
C ALA A 70 8.22 16.76 31.78
N ASN A 71 8.25 17.91 31.10
CA ASN A 71 9.13 19.01 31.47
C ASN A 71 8.66 19.68 32.77
N ILE A 72 9.44 19.51 33.84
CA ILE A 72 9.19 20.06 35.18
C ILE A 72 9.89 21.41 35.45
N ASN A 73 10.46 22.04 34.41
CA ASN A 73 11.21 23.27 34.62
C ASN A 73 10.29 24.43 35.08
N PRO A 74 10.57 25.06 36.24
CA PRO A 74 9.68 26.05 36.84
C PRO A 74 9.63 27.40 36.09
N GLU A 75 10.65 27.75 35.30
CA GLU A 75 10.70 29.07 34.64
C GLU A 75 9.94 29.09 33.30
N TRP A 76 10.20 28.11 32.45
CA TRP A 76 9.68 28.05 31.07
C TRP A 76 8.88 26.78 30.77
N GLY A 77 8.74 25.86 31.73
CA GLY A 77 8.03 24.60 31.52
C GLY A 77 6.59 24.79 31.04
N LYS A 78 5.85 25.73 31.64
CA LYS A 78 4.45 26.01 31.25
C LYS A 78 4.33 26.58 29.84
N PHE A 79 5.20 27.53 29.46
CA PHE A 79 5.20 28.09 28.10
C PHE A 79 5.62 27.05 27.05
N PHE A 80 6.60 26.22 27.41
CA PHE A 80 7.12 25.17 26.55
C PHE A 80 6.09 24.07 26.29
N THR A 81 5.41 23.59 27.35
CA THR A 81 4.36 22.58 27.24
C THR A 81 3.12 23.13 26.53
N LEU A 82 2.88 24.45 26.54
CA LEU A 82 1.74 25.07 25.84
C LEU A 82 1.96 25.11 24.33
N THR A 83 3.22 25.28 23.91
CA THR A 83 3.55 25.60 22.52
C THR A 83 4.04 24.36 21.77
N VAL A 84 4.99 23.63 22.35
CA VAL A 84 5.71 22.56 21.64
C VAL A 84 4.86 21.29 21.46
N PRO A 85 4.17 20.74 22.48
CA PRO A 85 3.32 19.56 22.32
C PRO A 85 2.18 19.73 21.31
N PRO A 86 1.42 20.85 21.27
CA PRO A 86 0.42 21.06 20.22
C PRO A 86 1.03 21.16 18.82
N LEU A 87 2.20 21.81 18.67
CA LEU A 87 2.91 21.86 17.39
C LEU A 87 3.34 20.45 16.93
N LEU A 88 3.86 19.63 17.84
CA LEU A 88 4.21 18.23 17.55
C LEU A 88 2.98 17.40 17.20
N ALA A 89 1.83 17.63 17.84
CA ALA A 89 0.59 16.96 17.51
C ALA A 89 0.08 17.35 16.11
N ILE A 90 0.12 18.63 15.74
CA ILE A 90 -0.21 19.09 14.38
C ILE A 90 0.74 18.46 13.37
N LEU A 91 2.05 18.45 13.67
CA LEU A 91 3.06 17.81 12.81
C LEU A 91 2.76 16.31 12.61
N GLY A 92 2.39 15.60 13.67
CA GLY A 92 1.96 14.21 13.61
C GLY A 92 0.75 13.99 12.70
N ILE A 93 -0.25 14.87 12.76
CA ILE A 93 -1.42 14.86 11.86
C ILE A 93 -0.99 15.12 10.41
N VAL A 94 -0.15 16.12 10.16
CA VAL A 94 0.33 16.47 8.81
C VAL A 94 1.10 15.30 8.20
N ILE A 95 1.97 14.64 8.97
CA ILE A 95 2.72 13.46 8.51
C ILE A 95 1.76 12.30 8.18
N SER A 96 0.72 12.08 9.00
CA SER A 96 -0.32 11.08 8.71
C SER A 96 -1.06 11.38 7.41
N ILE A 97 -1.47 12.63 7.17
CA ILE A 97 -2.18 13.03 5.94
C ILE A 97 -1.28 12.85 4.71
N ASN A 98 0.00 13.21 4.80
CA ASN A 98 0.95 13.09 3.70
C ASN A 98 1.35 11.64 3.39
N ALA A 99 1.41 10.77 4.40
CA ALA A 99 1.74 9.36 4.22
C ALA A 99 0.61 8.57 3.54
N TRP A 100 -0.65 8.94 3.81
CA TRP A 100 -1.83 8.26 3.29
C TRP A 100 -1.87 8.09 1.75
N PRO A 101 -1.73 9.14 0.92
CA PRO A 101 -1.79 8.98 -0.54
C PRO A 101 -0.65 8.10 -1.07
N GLY A 102 0.54 8.18 -0.48
CA GLY A 102 1.70 7.38 -0.90
C GLY A 102 1.54 5.89 -0.59
N ILE A 103 0.90 5.56 0.53
CA ILE A 103 0.55 4.17 0.90
C ILE A 103 -0.60 3.66 0.04
N ARG A 104 -1.62 4.49 -0.19
CA ARG A 104 -2.80 4.13 -0.99
C ARG A 104 -2.44 3.86 -2.45
N ALA A 105 -1.61 4.72 -3.07
CA ALA A 105 -1.19 4.51 -4.45
C ALA A 105 -0.43 3.19 -4.64
N ALA A 106 0.47 2.85 -3.71
CA ALA A 106 1.18 1.57 -3.73
C ALA A 106 0.22 0.38 -3.55
N TYR A 107 -0.77 0.51 -2.66
CA TYR A 107 -1.82 -0.49 -2.49
C TYR A 107 -2.60 -0.73 -3.79
N ASP A 108 -3.00 0.34 -4.48
CA ASP A 108 -3.77 0.27 -5.73
C ASP A 108 -2.96 -0.41 -6.86
N ILE A 109 -1.65 -0.14 -6.94
CA ILE A 109 -0.74 -0.80 -7.90
C ILE A 109 -0.64 -2.30 -7.61
N ILE A 110 -0.50 -2.66 -6.34
CA ILE A 110 -0.41 -4.06 -5.92
C ILE A 110 -1.71 -4.81 -6.24
N ASP A 111 -2.87 -4.22 -5.93
CA ASP A 111 -4.17 -4.84 -6.22
C ASP A 111 -4.39 -5.01 -7.74
N HIS A 112 -3.89 -4.07 -8.56
CA HIS A 112 -3.91 -4.19 -10.03
C HIS A 112 -3.06 -5.35 -10.55
N TRP A 113 -1.82 -5.50 -10.08
CA TRP A 113 -0.98 -6.64 -10.46
C TRP A 113 -1.55 -7.97 -9.97
N TYR A 114 -2.16 -7.95 -8.80
CA TYR A 114 -2.84 -9.12 -8.25
C TYR A 114 -4.06 -9.50 -9.09
N PHE A 115 -4.85 -8.53 -9.55
CA PHE A 115 -5.97 -8.77 -10.46
C PHE A 115 -5.50 -9.45 -11.75
N LYS A 116 -4.45 -8.92 -12.38
CA LYS A 116 -3.85 -9.53 -13.59
C LYS A 116 -3.37 -10.96 -13.36
N GLN A 117 -2.76 -11.23 -12.19
CA GLN A 117 -2.36 -12.59 -11.83
C GLN A 117 -3.56 -13.53 -11.72
N SER A 118 -4.66 -13.09 -11.10
CA SER A 118 -5.87 -13.90 -10.97
C SER A 118 -6.59 -14.13 -12.31
N GLU A 119 -6.53 -13.15 -13.21
CA GLU A 119 -7.10 -13.25 -14.55
C GLU A 119 -6.33 -14.27 -15.41
N LEU A 120 -4.99 -14.29 -15.33
CA LEU A 120 -4.17 -15.31 -16.01
C LEU A 120 -4.43 -16.72 -15.48
N LEU A 121 -4.54 -16.88 -14.15
CA LEU A 121 -4.78 -18.19 -13.54
C LEU A 121 -6.17 -18.74 -13.85
N SER A 122 -7.17 -17.86 -14.00
CA SER A 122 -8.55 -18.26 -14.35
C SER A 122 -8.74 -18.53 -15.85
N SER A 123 -7.96 -17.89 -16.73
CA SER A 123 -8.04 -18.09 -18.19
C SER A 123 -7.21 -19.28 -18.70
N GLU A 124 -6.16 -19.70 -17.98
CA GLU A 124 -5.32 -20.85 -18.34
C GLU A 124 -5.32 -21.94 -17.24
N PRO A 125 -6.36 -22.80 -17.16
CA PRO A 125 -6.51 -23.80 -16.09
C PRO A 125 -5.42 -24.89 -16.10
N VAL A 126 -4.78 -25.13 -17.25
CA VAL A 126 -3.65 -26.06 -17.38
C VAL A 126 -2.43 -25.54 -16.60
N MET A 127 -2.30 -24.22 -16.46
CA MET A 127 -1.22 -23.57 -15.73
C MET A 127 -1.40 -23.70 -14.21
N GLY A 128 -2.66 -23.68 -13.73
CA GLY A 128 -2.99 -23.96 -12.33
C GLY A 128 -2.67 -25.41 -11.94
N MET A 129 -2.96 -26.38 -12.82
CA MET A 129 -2.67 -27.80 -12.54
C MET A 129 -1.18 -28.14 -12.58
N ALA A 130 -0.39 -27.57 -13.50
CA ALA A 130 1.07 -27.75 -13.52
C ALA A 130 1.78 -27.10 -12.31
N TYR A 131 1.11 -26.18 -11.62
CA TYR A 131 1.60 -25.49 -10.43
C TYR A 131 1.30 -26.29 -9.14
N ASP A 132 0.16 -26.97 -9.08
CA ASP A 132 -0.28 -27.78 -7.93
C ASP A 132 0.52 -29.09 -7.76
N GLU A 133 1.29 -29.51 -8.78
CA GLU A 133 2.21 -30.65 -8.70
C GLU A 133 3.48 -30.38 -7.86
N SER A 134 3.73 -29.13 -7.46
CA SER A 134 4.79 -28.80 -6.50
C SER A 134 4.26 -28.86 -5.06
N PRO A 135 4.65 -29.85 -4.24
CA PRO A 135 4.08 -30.06 -2.90
C PRO A 135 4.34 -28.93 -1.89
N LEU A 136 5.05 -27.87 -2.29
CA LEU A 136 5.37 -26.70 -1.48
C LEU A 136 4.43 -25.51 -1.75
N PHE A 137 3.56 -25.58 -2.76
CA PHE A 137 2.73 -24.46 -3.20
C PHE A 137 1.28 -24.88 -3.46
N CYS A 138 0.67 -25.54 -2.48
CA CYS A 138 -0.76 -25.80 -2.52
C CYS A 138 -1.53 -24.47 -2.42
N GLU A 139 -2.57 -24.30 -3.25
CA GLU A 139 -3.46 -23.13 -3.32
C GLU A 139 -3.90 -22.60 -1.94
N MET A 140 -3.96 -23.48 -0.94
CA MET A 140 -4.37 -23.17 0.42
C MET A 140 -3.42 -22.21 1.17
N GLU A 141 -2.12 -22.22 0.91
CA GLU A 141 -1.16 -21.29 1.55
C GLU A 141 -1.11 -19.92 0.84
N SER A 142 -1.59 -19.86 -0.40
CA SER A 142 -1.77 -18.63 -1.17
C SER A 142 -3.02 -17.83 -0.76
N THR A 143 -3.46 -17.96 0.49
CA THR A 143 -4.71 -17.36 1.00
C THR A 143 -4.76 -15.86 0.68
N HIS A 144 -5.47 -15.54 -0.41
CA HIS A 144 -5.82 -14.21 -0.91
C HIS A 144 -6.30 -13.27 0.21
N LYS A 145 -6.96 -13.86 1.22
CA LYS A 145 -7.49 -13.15 2.40
C LYS A 145 -6.40 -12.71 3.39
N GLY A 146 -5.30 -13.43 3.53
CA GLY A 146 -4.21 -13.12 4.47
C GLY A 146 -3.38 -11.94 3.99
N TYR A 147 -3.02 -11.96 2.70
CA TYR A 147 -2.27 -10.89 2.04
C TYR A 147 -3.05 -9.57 2.03
N LYS A 148 -4.30 -9.57 1.56
CA LYS A 148 -5.14 -8.36 1.58
C LYS A 148 -5.32 -7.80 2.99
N LYS A 149 -5.40 -8.66 4.01
CA LYS A 149 -5.53 -8.25 5.42
C LYS A 149 -4.24 -7.62 5.97
N SER A 150 -3.07 -8.12 5.57
CA SER A 150 -1.77 -7.55 5.94
C SER A 150 -1.58 -6.15 5.33
N LEU A 151 -1.86 -5.98 4.02
CA LEU A 151 -1.75 -4.66 3.38
C LEU A 151 -2.78 -3.65 3.90
N MET A 152 -3.96 -4.13 4.26
CA MET A 152 -5.00 -3.30 4.86
C MET A 152 -4.58 -2.66 6.20
N PHE A 153 -3.63 -3.24 6.92
CA PHE A 153 -3.07 -2.62 8.13
C PHE A 153 -2.25 -1.37 7.79
N SER A 154 -1.36 -1.47 6.79
CA SER A 154 -0.56 -0.33 6.33
C SER A 154 -1.43 0.83 5.88
N VAL A 155 -2.51 0.55 5.16
CA VAL A 155 -3.48 1.57 4.74
C VAL A 155 -4.16 2.21 5.95
N ARG A 156 -4.62 1.46 6.95
CA ARG A 156 -5.34 2.04 8.10
C ARG A 156 -4.46 2.83 9.08
N SER A 157 -3.16 2.51 9.16
CA SER A 157 -2.24 3.11 10.13
C SER A 157 -2.21 4.65 10.12
N PRO A 158 -2.11 5.36 8.98
CA PRO A 158 -2.21 6.82 8.91
C PRO A 158 -3.43 7.42 9.62
N TRP A 159 -4.62 6.84 9.45
CA TRP A 159 -5.83 7.35 10.10
C TRP A 159 -5.82 7.13 11.61
N ILE A 160 -5.36 5.95 12.06
CA ILE A 160 -5.25 5.64 13.49
C ILE A 160 -4.33 6.64 14.18
N PHE A 161 -3.14 6.89 13.61
CA PHE A 161 -2.20 7.86 14.14
C PHE A 161 -2.71 9.31 14.02
N GLY A 162 -3.41 9.66 12.95
CA GLY A 162 -4.06 10.98 12.82
C GLY A 162 -5.07 11.25 13.94
N CYS A 163 -5.95 10.29 14.24
CA CYS A 163 -6.88 10.37 15.37
C CYS A 163 -6.15 10.42 16.72
N PHE A 164 -5.12 9.58 16.89
CA PHE A 164 -4.30 9.56 18.09
C PHE A 164 -3.66 10.94 18.38
N TRP A 165 -3.08 11.59 17.36
CA TRP A 165 -2.51 12.93 17.51
C TRP A 165 -3.54 14.01 17.78
N MET A 166 -4.73 13.90 17.18
CA MET A 166 -5.85 14.80 17.48
C MET A 166 -6.23 14.73 18.97
N VAL A 167 -6.34 13.52 19.52
CA VAL A 167 -6.64 13.30 20.94
C VAL A 167 -5.53 13.84 21.84
N LEU A 168 -4.26 13.55 21.53
CA LEU A 168 -3.13 14.06 22.32
C LEU A 168 -3.01 15.59 22.27
N GLY A 169 -3.22 16.19 21.09
CA GLY A 169 -3.25 17.64 20.93
C GLY A 169 -4.33 18.28 21.78
N ALA A 170 -5.57 17.78 21.70
CA ALA A 170 -6.68 18.26 22.52
C ALA A 170 -6.41 18.08 24.02
N PHE A 171 -5.87 16.92 24.42
CA PHE A 171 -5.52 16.63 25.81
C PHE A 171 -4.43 17.57 26.34
N SER A 172 -3.40 17.87 25.54
CA SER A 172 -2.34 18.79 25.94
C SER A 172 -2.86 20.21 26.21
N LEU A 173 -3.82 20.67 25.41
CA LEU A 173 -4.46 21.98 25.61
C LEU A 173 -5.38 21.97 26.83
N TYR A 174 -6.16 20.89 27.01
CA TYR A 174 -7.09 20.73 28.13
C TYR A 174 -6.40 20.80 29.49
N ILE A 175 -5.27 20.10 29.66
CA ILE A 175 -4.49 20.10 30.91
C ILE A 175 -4.03 21.52 31.29
N GLN A 176 -3.82 22.40 30.34
CA GLN A 176 -3.30 23.74 30.63
C GLN A 176 -4.39 24.77 30.90
N MET A 177 -5.59 24.52 30.39
CA MET A 177 -6.76 25.35 30.61
C MET A 177 -7.49 25.01 31.92
N THR A 178 -7.22 23.84 32.50
CA THR A 178 -7.75 23.37 33.80
C THR A 178 -6.76 23.64 34.90
#